data_AF-A0A847NIZ1-F1
#
_entry.id   AF-A0A847NIZ1-F1
#
_cell.length_a   1.000
_cell.length_b   1.000
_cell.length_c   1.000
_cell.angle_alpha   90.00
_cell.angle_beta   90.00
_cell.angle_gamma   90.00
#
_symmetry.space_group_name_H-M   'P 1'
#
loop_
_entity.id
_entity.type
_entity.pdbx_description
1 polymer ?
#
loop_
_entity_poly.entity_id
_entity_poly.type
_entity_poly.pdbx_seq_one_letter_code
_entity_poly.pdbx_strand_id
1 'polypeptide(L)'
;MTTEISRTSKALDEAAVSFENSKSYIDSAVESINGINGVLETIGNSFTEISANIEEQTAATEEMAGNLMVINEKTGNLRENTLKTGDAFYKISKMLDEVRIKAYEEADCINHEAQIQVCISDHLMWRWRVYNMLLGYEQFDERSVGTHHECRLGKWVDSQVITDPRVKELILKLEEPHARLHDLAKEAIRAYNKGDRSGAEKALEAMDSTSEEVVKILNQLKTVY
;
A
#
# COMPACT_ATOMS: atom_id res chain seq x y z
N MET A 1 -28.64 105.84 5.75
CA MET A 1 -29.54 104.95 6.52
C MET A 1 -29.98 103.73 5.71
N THR A 2 -30.41 103.91 4.46
CA THR A 2 -30.86 102.82 3.55
C THR A 2 -29.75 101.83 3.13
N THR A 3 -28.50 102.28 2.96
CA THR A 3 -27.36 101.43 2.56
C THR A 3 -26.90 100.47 3.67
N GLU A 4 -26.90 100.94 4.92
CA GLU A 4 -26.60 100.15 6.11
C GLU A 4 -27.65 99.05 6.32
N ILE A 5 -28.94 99.41 6.25
CA ILE A 5 -30.06 98.46 6.40
C ILE A 5 -30.01 97.37 5.31
N SER A 6 -29.71 97.74 4.07
CA SER A 6 -29.57 96.78 2.96
C SER A 6 -28.39 95.82 3.16
N ARG A 7 -27.27 96.31 3.71
CA ARG A 7 -26.08 95.50 4.00
C ARG A 7 -26.34 94.51 5.13
N THR A 8 -27.04 94.93 6.18
CA THR A 8 -27.42 94.07 7.31
C THR A 8 -28.46 93.03 6.89
N SER A 9 -29.43 93.39 6.05
CA SER A 9 -30.41 92.44 5.50
C SER A 9 -29.74 91.35 4.66
N LYS A 10 -28.78 91.73 3.80
CA LYS A 10 -28.02 90.77 2.99
C LYS A 10 -27.17 89.83 3.85
N ALA A 11 -26.53 90.36 4.89
CA ALA A 11 -25.76 89.56 5.84
C ALA A 11 -26.66 88.60 6.66
N LEU A 12 -27.88 89.02 7.01
CA LEU A 12 -28.89 88.16 7.65
C LEU A 12 -29.39 87.05 6.73
N ASP A 13 -29.62 87.35 5.45
CA ASP A 13 -29.99 86.32 4.45
C ASP A 13 -28.83 85.33 4.23
N GLU A 14 -27.59 85.81 4.11
CA GLU A 14 -26.40 84.95 4.00
C GLU A 14 -26.21 84.07 5.25
N ALA A 15 -26.44 84.63 6.45
CA ALA A 15 -26.40 83.88 7.70
C ALA A 15 -27.52 82.83 7.79
N ALA A 16 -28.74 83.17 7.34
CA ALA A 16 -29.87 82.24 7.30
C ALA A 16 -29.61 81.07 6.36
N VAL A 17 -29.10 81.33 5.15
CA VAL A 17 -28.70 80.30 4.19
C VAL A 17 -27.57 79.42 4.75
N SER A 18 -26.58 80.03 5.40
CA SER A 18 -25.49 79.28 6.05
C SER A 18 -26.01 78.40 7.20
N PHE A 19 -27.02 78.86 7.93
CA PHE A 19 -27.63 78.10 9.03
C PHE A 19 -28.46 76.93 8.49
N GLU A 20 -29.22 77.13 7.42
CA GLU A 20 -29.98 76.08 6.73
C GLU A 20 -29.03 74.97 6.21
N ASN A 21 -27.91 75.36 5.59
CA ASN A 21 -26.87 74.44 5.15
C ASN A 21 -26.23 73.69 6.33
N SER A 22 -25.93 74.39 7.43
CA SER A 22 -25.36 73.77 8.63
C SER A 22 -26.31 72.76 9.26
N LYS A 23 -27.61 73.06 9.29
CA LYS A 23 -28.65 72.13 9.73
C LYS A 23 -28.70 70.89 8.85
N SER A 24 -28.67 71.05 7.52
CA SER A 24 -28.62 69.92 6.59
C SER A 24 -27.38 69.03 6.79
N TYR A 25 -26.21 69.62 7.03
CA TYR A 25 -25.00 68.86 7.37
C TYR A 25 -25.13 68.10 8.70
N ILE A 26 -25.75 68.71 9.72
CA ILE A 26 -26.01 68.05 11.00
C ILE A 26 -26.97 66.88 10.83
N ASP A 27 -28.07 67.06 10.08
CA ASP A 27 -29.05 66.00 9.81
C ASP A 27 -28.39 64.81 9.10
N SER A 28 -27.54 65.08 8.10
CA SER A 28 -26.80 64.04 7.37
C SER A 28 -25.74 63.35 8.23
N ALA A 29 -25.08 64.08 9.15
CA ALA A 29 -24.15 63.49 10.11
C ALA A 29 -24.87 62.58 11.12
N VAL A 30 -26.05 62.95 11.60
CA VAL A 30 -26.88 62.12 12.50
C VAL A 30 -27.32 60.85 11.79
N GLU A 31 -27.76 60.95 10.53
CA GLU A 31 -28.15 59.79 9.72
C GLU A 31 -26.96 58.84 9.51
N SER A 32 -25.77 59.39 9.24
CA SER A 32 -24.53 58.61 9.13
C SER A 32 -24.15 57.90 10.43
N ILE A 33 -24.28 58.56 11.59
CA ILE A 33 -24.02 57.97 12.91
C ILE A 33 -25.00 56.83 13.20
N ASN A 34 -26.28 56.99 12.87
CA ASN A 34 -27.26 55.93 13.01
C ASN A 34 -26.94 54.73 12.11
N GLY A 35 -26.45 54.98 10.88
CA GLY A 35 -25.92 53.93 10.01
C GLY A 35 -24.73 53.19 10.61
N ILE A 36 -23.76 53.91 11.19
CA ILE A 36 -22.61 53.32 11.89
C ILE A 36 -23.07 52.45 13.07
N ASN A 37 -24.04 52.91 13.86
CA ASN A 37 -24.57 52.14 14.98
C ASN A 37 -25.19 50.80 14.52
N GLY A 38 -25.95 50.80 13.41
CA GLY A 38 -26.51 49.56 12.86
C GLY A 38 -25.45 48.59 12.34
N VAL A 39 -24.37 49.12 11.73
CA VAL A 39 -23.22 48.30 11.31
C VAL A 39 -22.50 47.72 12.53
N LEU A 40 -22.30 48.50 13.60
CA LEU A 40 -21.68 48.02 14.85
C LEU A 40 -22.51 46.93 15.54
N GLU A 41 -23.83 47.04 15.53
CA GLU A 41 -24.73 45.99 16.03
C GLU A 41 -24.59 44.70 15.22
N THR A 42 -24.54 44.83 13.89
CA THR A 42 -24.30 43.69 12.99
C THR A 42 -22.96 43.02 13.27
N ILE A 43 -21.89 43.81 13.45
CA ILE A 43 -20.55 43.32 13.80
C ILE A 43 -20.58 42.58 15.15
N GLY A 44 -21.30 43.11 16.15
CA GLY A 44 -21.46 42.47 17.45
C GLY A 44 -22.13 41.10 17.35
N ASN A 45 -23.17 40.98 16.53
CA ASN A 45 -23.85 39.71 16.27
C ASN A 45 -22.92 38.72 15.56
N SER A 46 -22.19 39.15 14.52
CA SER A 46 -21.20 38.30 13.85
C SER A 46 -20.08 37.83 14.78
N PHE A 47 -19.63 38.65 15.72
CA PHE A 47 -18.58 38.26 16.68
C PHE A 47 -19.07 37.15 17.64
N THR A 48 -20.34 37.21 18.04
CA THR A 48 -20.96 36.18 18.88
C THR A 48 -21.02 34.84 18.14
N GLU A 49 -21.41 34.86 16.87
CA GLU A 49 -21.44 33.67 16.01
C GLU A 49 -20.04 33.11 15.76
N ILE A 50 -19.05 33.96 15.49
CA ILE A 50 -17.64 33.55 15.34
C ILE A 50 -17.13 32.87 16.61
N SER A 51 -17.46 33.41 17.79
CA SER A 51 -17.03 32.85 19.07
C SER A 51 -17.60 31.45 19.30
N ALA A 52 -18.90 31.27 19.02
CA ALA A 52 -19.54 29.95 19.09
C ALA A 52 -18.89 28.94 18.11
N ASN A 53 -18.61 29.37 16.88
CA ASN A 53 -17.94 28.54 15.88
C ASN A 53 -16.51 28.16 16.31
N ILE A 54 -15.77 29.06 16.97
CA ILE A 54 -14.42 28.78 17.50
C ILE A 54 -14.48 27.73 18.62
N GLU A 55 -15.47 27.81 19.52
CA GLU A 55 -15.67 26.80 20.57
C GLU A 55 -15.96 25.42 19.97
N GLU A 56 -16.87 25.35 18.99
CA GLU A 56 -17.20 24.11 18.29
C GLU A 56 -15.99 23.53 17.53
N GLN A 57 -15.23 24.37 16.82
CA GLN A 57 -14.01 23.96 16.12
C GLN A 57 -12.93 23.44 17.08
N THR A 58 -12.82 24.05 18.27
CA THR A 58 -11.87 23.62 19.30
C THR A 58 -12.23 22.21 19.78
N ALA A 59 -13.50 21.99 20.11
CA ALA A 59 -14.00 20.68 20.54
C ALA A 59 -13.78 19.61 19.44
N ALA A 60 -14.09 19.93 18.19
CA ALA A 60 -13.85 19.03 17.06
C ALA A 60 -12.36 18.69 16.89
N THR A 61 -11.48 19.67 17.10
CA THR A 61 -10.02 19.47 16.99
C THR A 61 -9.48 18.57 18.10
N GLU A 62 -10.00 18.71 19.33
CA GLU A 62 -9.64 17.82 20.45
C GLU A 62 -10.11 16.38 20.20
N GLU A 63 -11.31 16.20 19.67
CA GLU A 63 -11.82 14.88 19.26
C GLU A 63 -10.93 14.27 18.17
N MET A 64 -10.53 15.06 17.16
CA MET A 64 -9.61 14.62 16.12
C MET A 64 -8.26 14.16 16.69
N ALA A 65 -7.71 14.89 17.65
CA ALA A 65 -6.46 14.50 18.30
C ALA A 65 -6.59 13.17 19.06
N GLY A 66 -7.72 12.96 19.75
CA GLY A 66 -8.04 11.69 20.40
C GLY A 66 -8.15 10.54 19.40
N ASN A 67 -8.88 10.75 18.30
CA ASN A 67 -9.04 9.76 17.24
C ASN A 67 -7.70 9.39 16.58
N LEU A 68 -6.80 10.36 16.37
CA LEU A 68 -5.45 10.10 15.85
C LEU A 68 -4.62 9.23 16.81
N MET A 69 -4.76 9.42 18.12
CA MET A 69 -4.07 8.60 19.11
C MET A 69 -4.55 7.14 19.05
N VAL A 70 -5.86 6.92 18.95
CA VAL A 70 -6.45 5.58 18.78
C VAL A 70 -6.00 4.94 17.47
N ILE A 71 -6.00 5.68 16.36
CA ILE A 71 -5.53 5.17 15.06
C ILE A 71 -4.07 4.71 15.18
N ASN A 72 -3.20 5.52 15.79
CA ASN A 72 -1.79 5.16 15.95
C ASN A 72 -1.60 3.89 16.78
N GLU A 73 -2.34 3.75 17.88
CA GLU A 73 -2.35 2.52 18.70
C GLU A 73 -2.81 1.31 17.88
N LYS A 74 -3.90 1.44 17.13
CA LYS A 74 -4.42 0.36 16.28
C LYS A 74 -3.45 -0.01 15.16
N THR A 75 -2.77 0.95 14.55
CA THR A 75 -1.72 0.70 13.55
C THR A 75 -0.54 -0.06 14.16
N GLY A 76 -0.15 0.27 15.40
CA GLY A 76 0.87 -0.47 16.14
C GLY A 76 0.48 -1.94 16.36
N ASN A 77 -0.72 -2.17 16.88
CA ASN A 77 -1.26 -3.51 17.11
C ASN A 77 -1.42 -4.31 15.82
N LEU A 78 -1.87 -3.67 14.74
CA LEU A 78 -1.99 -4.29 13.41
C LEU A 78 -0.64 -4.76 12.91
N ARG A 79 0.39 -3.90 12.99
CA ARG A 79 1.75 -4.25 12.57
C ARG A 79 2.29 -5.46 13.35
N GLU A 80 2.11 -5.47 14.67
CA GLU A 80 2.52 -6.60 15.50
C GLU A 80 1.81 -7.91 15.11
N ASN A 81 0.49 -7.84 14.91
CA ASN A 81 -0.30 -9.00 14.50
C ASN A 81 0.09 -9.50 13.10
N THR A 82 0.39 -8.61 12.15
CA THR A 82 0.88 -8.99 10.82
C THR A 82 2.22 -9.73 10.91
N LEU A 83 3.17 -9.25 11.72
CA LEU A 83 4.46 -9.92 11.92
C LEU A 83 4.30 -11.30 12.57
N LYS A 84 3.48 -11.41 13.63
CA LYS A 84 3.17 -12.70 14.27
C LYS A 84 2.51 -13.68 13.31
N THR A 85 1.58 -13.19 12.49
CA THR A 85 0.88 -14.01 11.50
C THR A 85 1.86 -14.53 10.45
N GLY A 86 2.74 -13.67 9.91
CA GLY A 86 3.75 -14.06 8.95
C GLY A 86 4.71 -15.12 9.50
N ASP A 87 5.23 -14.92 10.72
CA ASP A 87 6.09 -15.90 11.41
C ASP A 87 5.37 -17.24 11.64
N ALA A 88 4.09 -17.21 12.04
CA ALA A 88 3.29 -18.42 12.21
C ALA A 88 3.11 -19.20 10.90
N PHE A 89 2.75 -18.52 9.80
CA PHE A 89 2.64 -19.15 8.48
C PHE A 89 3.97 -19.72 8.00
N TYR A 90 5.07 -19.00 8.22
CA TYR A 90 6.40 -19.51 7.90
C TYR A 90 6.72 -20.80 8.68
N LYS A 91 6.51 -20.81 10.00
CA LYS A 91 6.73 -22.00 10.84
C LYS A 91 5.86 -23.18 10.43
N ILE A 92 4.57 -22.95 10.18
CA ILE A 92 3.65 -23.98 9.67
C ILE A 92 4.18 -24.55 8.35
N SER A 93 4.64 -23.70 7.44
CA SER A 93 5.19 -24.16 6.16
C SER A 93 6.43 -25.04 6.32
N LYS A 94 7.32 -24.75 7.28
CA LYS A 94 8.48 -25.60 7.59
C LYS A 94 8.06 -26.95 8.17
N MET A 95 7.08 -26.97 9.08
CA MET A 95 6.53 -28.21 9.62
C MET A 95 5.87 -29.06 8.52
N LEU A 96 5.12 -28.44 7.61
CA LEU A 96 4.53 -29.14 6.46
C LEU A 96 5.60 -29.70 5.51
N ASP A 97 6.69 -28.95 5.29
CA ASP A 97 7.83 -29.40 4.49
C ASP A 97 8.51 -30.63 5.11
N GLU A 98 8.75 -30.61 6.42
CA GLU A 98 9.30 -31.75 7.16
C GLU A 98 8.40 -32.99 7.09
N VAL A 99 7.09 -32.82 7.27
CA VAL A 99 6.13 -33.93 7.17
C VAL A 99 6.10 -34.50 5.74
N ARG A 100 6.12 -33.65 4.71
CA ARG A 100 6.16 -34.09 3.30
C ARG A 100 7.41 -34.93 3.02
N ILE A 101 8.59 -34.47 3.48
CA ILE A 101 9.85 -35.17 3.26
C ILE A 101 9.86 -36.53 3.96
N LYS A 102 9.45 -36.59 5.24
CA LYS A 102 9.38 -37.86 5.99
C LYS A 102 8.38 -38.84 5.35
N ALA A 103 7.20 -38.36 4.98
CA ALA A 103 6.19 -39.19 4.32
C ALA A 103 6.72 -39.78 3.00
N TYR A 104 7.56 -39.04 2.26
CA TYR A 104 8.22 -39.56 1.08
C TYR A 104 9.28 -40.62 1.42
N GLU A 105 10.12 -40.38 2.43
CA GLU A 105 11.20 -41.29 2.83
C GLU A 105 10.67 -42.63 3.37
N GLU A 106 9.51 -42.62 4.02
CA GLU A 106 8.82 -43.81 4.53
C GLU A 106 7.93 -44.50 3.48
N ALA A 107 7.70 -43.88 2.32
CA ALA A 107 6.84 -44.45 1.30
C ALA A 107 7.54 -45.60 0.57
N ASP A 108 7.00 -46.80 0.76
CA ASP A 108 7.48 -47.99 0.03
C ASP A 108 6.81 -48.04 -1.35
N CYS A 109 7.62 -48.06 -2.42
CA CYS A 109 7.17 -48.11 -3.82
C CYS A 109 6.09 -47.08 -4.22
N ILE A 110 6.50 -45.87 -4.62
CA ILE A 110 5.61 -44.86 -5.22
C ILE A 110 5.55 -44.98 -6.75
N ASN A 111 4.35 -44.85 -7.31
CA ASN A 111 4.14 -44.87 -8.76
C ASN A 111 4.56 -43.54 -9.42
N HIS A 112 4.61 -43.50 -10.76
CA HIS A 112 5.01 -42.30 -11.51
C HIS A 112 4.13 -41.08 -11.21
N GLU A 113 2.81 -41.28 -11.06
CA GLU A 113 1.90 -40.19 -10.72
C GLU A 113 2.24 -39.53 -9.37
N ALA A 114 2.42 -40.34 -8.33
CA ALA A 114 2.79 -39.87 -6.99
C ALA A 114 4.17 -39.20 -7.01
N GLN A 115 5.13 -39.77 -7.73
CA GLN A 115 6.47 -39.19 -7.89
C GLN A 115 6.41 -37.80 -8.56
N ILE A 116 5.57 -37.63 -9.60
CA ILE A 116 5.35 -36.32 -10.24
C ILE A 116 4.73 -35.33 -9.25
N GLN A 117 3.75 -35.74 -8.44
CA GLN A 117 3.13 -34.87 -7.43
C GLN A 117 4.12 -34.40 -6.36
N VAL A 118 5.03 -35.27 -5.94
CA VAL A 118 6.12 -34.90 -5.02
C VAL A 118 7.04 -33.87 -5.68
N CYS A 119 7.42 -34.08 -6.95
CA CYS A 119 8.27 -33.14 -7.68
C CYS A 119 7.61 -31.76 -7.85
N ILE A 120 6.30 -31.72 -8.15
CA ILE A 120 5.53 -30.46 -8.19
C ILE A 120 5.60 -29.76 -6.82
N SER A 121 5.37 -30.50 -5.74
CA SER A 121 5.40 -29.95 -4.38
C SER A 121 6.77 -29.39 -4.01
N ASP A 122 7.85 -30.09 -4.39
CA ASP A 122 9.22 -29.63 -4.15
C ASP A 122 9.53 -28.33 -4.90
N HIS A 123 9.08 -28.18 -6.16
CA HIS A 123 9.24 -26.93 -6.90
C HIS A 123 8.49 -25.77 -6.28
N LEU A 124 7.23 -25.99 -5.88
CA LEU A 124 6.43 -24.96 -5.21
C LEU A 124 7.05 -24.55 -3.87
N MET A 125 7.67 -25.49 -3.14
CA MET A 125 8.41 -25.18 -1.92
C MET A 125 9.68 -24.40 -2.16
N TRP A 126 10.43 -24.67 -3.23
CA TRP A 126 11.59 -23.85 -3.59
C TRP A 126 11.19 -22.39 -3.88
N ARG A 127 10.11 -22.17 -4.62
CA ARG A 127 9.54 -20.83 -4.83
C ARG A 127 9.13 -20.17 -3.52
N TRP A 128 8.39 -20.89 -2.68
CA TRP A 128 7.95 -20.40 -1.36
C TRP A 128 9.12 -20.00 -0.47
N ARG A 129 10.22 -20.75 -0.51
CA ARG A 129 11.46 -20.46 0.21
C ARG A 129 12.10 -19.16 -0.28
N VAL A 130 12.25 -18.96 -1.60
CA VAL A 130 12.77 -17.69 -2.16
C VAL A 130 11.89 -16.51 -1.74
N TYR A 131 10.57 -16.64 -1.80
CA TYR A 131 9.64 -15.62 -1.31
C TYR A 131 9.86 -15.28 0.18
N ASN A 132 10.02 -16.30 1.04
CA ASN A 132 10.27 -16.08 2.46
C ASN A 132 11.65 -15.49 2.77
N MET A 133 12.65 -15.69 1.89
CA MET A 133 13.91 -14.97 1.96
C MET A 133 13.70 -13.47 1.71
N LEU A 134 12.90 -13.09 0.72
CA LEU A 134 12.58 -11.67 0.47
C LEU A 134 11.89 -11.02 1.67
N LEU A 135 11.03 -11.77 2.36
CA LEU A 135 10.39 -11.35 3.61
C LEU A 135 11.32 -11.33 4.83
N GLY A 136 12.54 -11.89 4.72
CA GLY A 136 13.53 -11.96 5.79
C GLY A 136 13.36 -13.14 6.75
N TYR A 137 12.48 -14.10 6.45
CA TYR A 137 12.29 -15.30 7.25
C TYR A 137 13.32 -16.40 6.96
N GLU A 138 13.94 -16.39 5.78
CA GLU A 138 14.92 -17.40 5.39
C GLU A 138 16.17 -16.75 4.75
N GLN A 139 17.30 -17.46 4.81
CA GLN A 139 18.55 -17.03 4.17
C GLN A 139 19.17 -18.22 3.47
N PHE A 140 19.68 -17.98 2.26
CA PHE A 140 20.30 -19.00 1.43
C PHE A 140 21.62 -18.52 0.85
N ASP A 141 22.50 -19.49 0.62
CA ASP A 141 23.58 -19.37 -0.34
C ASP A 141 23.08 -19.89 -1.70
N GLU A 142 23.41 -19.22 -2.79
CA GLU A 142 23.04 -19.64 -4.15
C GLU A 142 23.49 -21.08 -4.47
N ARG A 143 24.57 -21.54 -3.85
CA ARG A 143 25.12 -22.89 -4.02
C ARG A 143 24.18 -23.95 -3.47
N SER A 144 23.29 -23.60 -2.53
CA SER A 144 22.32 -24.53 -1.96
C SER A 144 21.18 -24.91 -2.92
N VAL A 145 20.99 -24.16 -4.01
CA VAL A 145 19.94 -24.42 -5.02
C VAL A 145 20.30 -25.61 -5.92
N GLY A 146 21.60 -25.88 -6.14
CA GLY A 146 22.07 -26.89 -7.07
C GLY A 146 21.67 -26.62 -8.52
N THR A 147 21.77 -27.64 -9.35
CA THR A 147 21.33 -27.68 -10.75
C THR A 147 20.02 -28.44 -10.89
N HIS A 148 19.35 -28.27 -12.04
CA HIS A 148 18.09 -28.95 -12.32
C HIS A 148 18.24 -30.48 -12.39
N HIS A 149 19.43 -31.01 -12.71
CA HIS A 149 19.71 -32.46 -12.64
C HIS A 149 19.96 -32.97 -11.21
N GLU A 150 20.37 -32.12 -10.28
CA GLU A 150 20.67 -32.53 -8.89
C GLU A 150 19.41 -32.60 -8.01
N CYS A 151 18.33 -31.95 -8.44
CA CYS A 151 17.05 -31.97 -7.74
C CYS A 151 16.32 -33.32 -7.92
N ARG A 152 15.29 -33.56 -7.11
CA ARG A 152 14.52 -34.82 -7.16
C ARG A 152 13.90 -35.07 -8.55
N LEU A 153 13.40 -34.01 -9.20
CA LEU A 153 12.81 -34.11 -10.53
C LEU A 153 13.86 -34.51 -11.57
N GLY A 154 15.01 -33.82 -11.59
CA GLY A 154 16.11 -34.14 -12.52
C GLY A 154 16.59 -35.58 -12.37
N LYS A 155 16.89 -35.99 -11.13
CA LYS A 155 17.28 -37.37 -10.82
C LYS A 155 16.24 -38.39 -11.26
N TRP A 156 14.95 -38.10 -11.06
CA TRP A 156 13.88 -38.99 -11.47
C TRP A 156 13.80 -39.11 -13.00
N VAL A 157 13.85 -37.98 -13.72
CA VAL A 157 13.88 -37.95 -15.19
C VAL A 157 15.07 -38.75 -15.73
N ASP A 158 16.26 -38.51 -15.19
CA ASP A 158 17.50 -39.16 -15.60
C ASP A 158 17.51 -40.66 -15.33
N SER A 159 16.72 -41.14 -14.36
CA SER A 159 16.60 -42.55 -14.03
C SER A 159 15.53 -43.30 -14.85
N GLN A 160 14.71 -42.62 -15.64
CA GLN A 160 13.61 -43.26 -16.39
C GLN A 160 14.09 -43.90 -17.70
N VAL A 161 13.59 -45.10 -17.98
CA VAL A 161 13.66 -45.70 -19.33
C VAL A 161 12.39 -45.33 -20.07
N ILE A 162 12.45 -44.27 -20.88
CA ILE A 162 11.28 -43.72 -21.56
C ILE A 162 11.03 -44.47 -22.87
N THR A 163 9.91 -45.20 -22.95
CA THR A 163 9.49 -45.93 -24.15
C THR A 163 8.34 -45.25 -24.90
N ASP A 164 7.47 -44.50 -24.20
CA ASP A 164 6.37 -43.75 -24.83
C ASP A 164 6.89 -42.44 -25.48
N PRO A 165 6.72 -42.25 -26.80
CA PRO A 165 7.14 -41.03 -27.49
C PRO A 165 6.54 -39.74 -26.93
N ARG A 166 5.32 -39.79 -26.38
CA ARG A 166 4.63 -38.62 -25.79
C ARG A 166 5.31 -38.18 -24.50
N VAL A 167 5.69 -39.14 -23.66
CA VAL A 167 6.46 -38.90 -22.43
C VAL A 167 7.82 -38.30 -22.78
N LYS A 168 8.48 -38.83 -23.82
CA LYS A 168 9.78 -38.32 -24.30
C LYS A 168 9.69 -36.86 -24.77
N GLU A 169 8.64 -36.50 -25.51
CA GLU A 169 8.42 -35.13 -25.98
C GLU A 169 8.19 -34.16 -24.81
N LEU A 170 7.39 -34.56 -23.81
CA LEU A 170 7.12 -33.73 -22.63
C LEU A 170 8.36 -33.52 -21.78
N ILE A 171 9.19 -34.54 -21.59
CA ILE A 171 10.46 -34.42 -20.87
C ILE A 171 11.43 -33.49 -21.62
N LEU A 172 11.49 -33.57 -22.95
CA LEU A 172 12.31 -32.63 -23.74
C LEU A 172 11.83 -31.18 -23.59
N LYS A 173 10.52 -30.95 -23.52
CA LYS A 173 9.94 -29.62 -23.28
C LYS A 173 10.16 -29.10 -21.86
N LEU A 174 10.32 -30.00 -20.89
CA LEU A 174 10.55 -29.68 -19.48
C LEU A 174 11.97 -29.14 -19.22
N GLU A 175 12.94 -29.57 -20.02
CA GLU A 175 14.37 -29.34 -19.78
C GLU A 175 14.73 -27.86 -19.60
N GLU A 176 14.39 -27.02 -20.57
CA GLU A 176 14.70 -25.58 -20.54
C GLU A 176 14.00 -24.83 -19.40
N PRO A 177 12.67 -24.92 -19.21
CA PRO A 177 12.00 -24.19 -18.14
C PRO A 177 12.43 -24.69 -16.75
N HIS A 178 12.77 -25.97 -16.61
CA HIS A 178 13.30 -26.51 -15.36
C HIS A 178 14.70 -25.95 -15.04
N ALA A 179 15.62 -25.93 -16.01
CA ALA A 179 16.94 -25.33 -15.86
C ALA A 179 16.83 -23.83 -15.51
N ARG A 180 15.98 -23.11 -16.25
CA ARG A 180 15.73 -21.68 -16.03
C ARG A 180 15.17 -21.37 -14.65
N LEU A 181 14.28 -22.22 -14.12
CA LEU A 181 13.75 -22.07 -12.75
C LEU A 181 14.87 -22.07 -11.70
N HIS A 182 15.83 -22.98 -11.81
CA HIS A 182 16.98 -23.05 -10.91
C HIS A 182 17.89 -21.82 -11.04
N ASP A 183 18.11 -21.33 -12.26
CA ASP A 183 18.93 -20.15 -12.48
C ASP A 183 18.26 -18.87 -11.95
N LEU A 184 16.95 -18.73 -12.11
CA LEU A 184 16.18 -17.62 -11.54
C LEU A 184 16.20 -17.64 -10.00
N ALA A 185 16.12 -18.83 -9.38
CA ALA A 185 16.28 -18.95 -7.93
C ALA A 185 17.66 -18.48 -7.46
N LYS A 186 18.74 -18.85 -8.18
CA LYS A 186 20.10 -18.35 -7.89
C LYS A 186 20.22 -16.84 -8.10
N GLU A 187 19.61 -16.31 -9.15
CA GLU A 187 19.58 -14.87 -9.43
C GLU A 187 18.88 -14.10 -8.31
N ALA A 188 17.71 -14.57 -7.86
CA ALA A 188 16.98 -13.97 -6.75
C ALA A 188 17.82 -13.93 -5.46
N ILE A 189 18.50 -15.04 -5.13
CA ILE A 189 19.39 -15.14 -3.96
C ILE A 189 20.58 -14.20 -4.10
N ARG A 190 21.21 -14.14 -5.27
CA ARG A 190 22.34 -13.22 -5.56
C ARG A 190 21.95 -11.77 -5.40
N ALA A 191 20.82 -11.37 -5.97
CA ALA A 191 20.32 -10.00 -5.91
C ALA A 191 20.01 -9.62 -4.46
N TYR A 192 19.29 -10.49 -3.75
CA TYR A 192 18.97 -10.27 -2.33
C TYR A 192 20.22 -10.13 -1.46
N ASN A 193 21.20 -11.03 -1.61
CA ASN A 193 22.44 -11.02 -0.84
C ASN A 193 23.33 -9.79 -1.13
N LYS A 194 23.16 -9.15 -2.30
CA LYS A 194 23.80 -7.87 -2.66
C LYS A 194 23.03 -6.64 -2.17
N GLY A 195 21.87 -6.82 -1.54
CA GLY A 195 20.97 -5.74 -1.14
C GLY A 195 20.09 -5.19 -2.27
N ASP A 196 20.13 -5.80 -3.46
CA ASP A 196 19.27 -5.44 -4.58
C ASP A 196 17.90 -6.13 -4.47
N ARG A 197 17.01 -5.51 -3.68
CA ARG A 197 15.65 -6.03 -3.49
C ARG A 197 14.83 -6.02 -4.78
N SER A 198 14.96 -4.98 -5.61
CA SER A 198 14.18 -4.90 -6.86
C SER A 198 14.60 -5.98 -7.85
N GLY A 199 15.91 -6.27 -7.95
CA GLY A 199 16.41 -7.41 -8.73
C GLY A 199 15.89 -8.74 -8.21
N ALA A 200 15.87 -8.94 -6.89
CA ALA A 200 15.36 -10.17 -6.28
C ALA A 200 13.86 -10.37 -6.55
N GLU A 201 13.06 -9.31 -6.46
CA GLU A 201 11.61 -9.33 -6.77
C GLU A 201 11.35 -9.67 -8.23
N LYS A 202 12.07 -9.05 -9.17
CA LYS A 202 11.96 -9.36 -10.60
C LYS A 202 12.32 -10.80 -10.93
N ALA A 203 13.38 -11.32 -10.29
CA ALA A 203 13.77 -12.71 -10.46
C ALA A 203 12.70 -13.66 -9.90
N LEU A 204 12.06 -13.33 -8.78
CA LEU A 204 10.93 -14.09 -8.24
C LEU A 204 9.70 -14.05 -9.17
N GLU A 205 9.33 -12.90 -9.72
CA GLU A 205 8.22 -12.80 -10.69
C GLU A 205 8.47 -13.64 -11.95
N ALA A 206 9.70 -13.64 -12.45
CA ALA A 206 10.10 -14.52 -13.55
C ALA A 206 10.05 -16.00 -13.13
N MET A 207 10.49 -16.31 -11.91
CA MET A 207 10.44 -17.66 -11.34
C MET A 207 8.99 -18.16 -11.22
N ASP A 208 8.03 -17.29 -10.90
CA ASP A 208 6.60 -17.62 -10.87
C ASP A 208 6.11 -18.08 -12.23
N SER A 209 6.37 -17.27 -13.26
CA SER A 209 5.97 -17.55 -14.64
C SER A 209 6.57 -18.88 -15.14
N THR A 210 7.88 -19.08 -14.90
CA THR A 210 8.56 -20.33 -15.27
C THR A 210 8.07 -21.53 -14.44
N SER A 211 7.74 -21.34 -13.16
CA SER A 211 7.18 -22.40 -12.31
C SER A 211 5.82 -22.88 -12.83
N GLU A 212 4.97 -21.97 -13.33
CA GLU A 212 3.68 -22.33 -13.93
C GLU A 212 3.87 -23.20 -15.18
N GLU A 213 4.86 -22.87 -16.02
CA GLU A 213 5.23 -23.66 -17.20
C GLU A 213 5.68 -25.08 -16.81
N VAL A 214 6.61 -25.20 -15.85
CA VAL A 214 7.08 -26.49 -15.33
C VAL A 214 5.91 -27.32 -14.79
N VAL A 215 5.08 -26.73 -13.92
CA VAL A 215 3.93 -27.44 -13.32
C VAL A 215 2.90 -27.86 -14.36
N LYS A 216 2.69 -27.05 -15.40
CA LYS A 216 1.80 -27.41 -16.52
C LYS A 216 2.32 -28.64 -17.27
N ILE A 217 3.61 -28.69 -17.58
CA ILE A 217 4.24 -29.84 -18.26
C ILE A 217 4.17 -31.08 -17.37
N LEU A 218 4.48 -30.96 -16.07
CA LEU A 218 4.38 -32.06 -15.12
C LEU A 218 2.95 -32.60 -14.99
N ASN A 219 1.94 -31.73 -14.98
CA ASN A 219 0.55 -32.16 -15.00
C ASN A 219 0.15 -32.88 -16.30
N GLN A 220 0.66 -32.44 -17.45
CA GLN A 220 0.46 -33.16 -18.71
C GLN A 220 1.14 -34.54 -18.65
N LEU A 221 2.38 -34.60 -18.16
CA LEU A 221 3.14 -35.84 -18.00
C LEU A 221 2.36 -36.85 -17.15
N LYS A 222 1.73 -36.37 -16.08
CA LYS A 222 0.88 -37.17 -15.19
C LYS A 222 -0.32 -37.82 -15.88
N THR A 223 -0.88 -37.20 -16.92
CA THR A 223 -2.04 -37.77 -17.65
C THR A 223 -1.66 -38.82 -18.68
N VAL A 224 -0.36 -38.93 -19.01
CA VAL A 224 0.17 -39.84 -20.03
C VAL A 224 0.79 -41.08 -19.39
N TYR A 225 1.28 -40.96 -18.15
CA TYR A 225 1.57 -42.10 -17.27
C TYR A 225 0.28 -42.77 -16.77
#